data_AF-A0A8H7HTI0-F1
#
_entry.id   AF-A0A8H7HTI0-F1
#
_cell.length_a   1.000
_cell.length_b   1.000
_cell.length_c   1.000
_cell.angle_alpha   90.00
_cell.angle_beta   90.00
_cell.angle_gamma   90.00
#
_symmetry.space_group_name_H-M   'P 1'
#
loop_
_entity.id
_entity.type
_entity.pdbx_description
1 polymer ?
#
loop_
_entity_poly.entity_id
_entity_poly.type
_entity_poly.pdbx_seq_one_letter_code
_entity_poly.pdbx_strand_id
1 'polypeptide(L)' 'MSDTDERPLRKYPIIVITGTPGTGKSTHAELVASQSSVPLRHVNVGDLVKEKGLHEGFDEEWQSYIVDEDKVRLYRM' A
#
# COMPACT_ATOMS: atom_id res chain seq x y z
N MET A 1 -12.26 6.81 27.33
CA MET A 1 -13.23 5.81 26.83
C MET A 1 -14.09 6.47 25.77
N SER A 2 -13.73 6.31 24.49
CA SER A 2 -14.64 6.16 23.34
C SER A 2 -13.83 6.24 22.03
N ASP A 3 -12.88 5.34 21.84
CA ASP A 3 -12.34 5.05 20.49
C ASP A 3 -13.06 3.81 19.96
N THR A 4 -14.36 3.94 19.74
CA THR A 4 -15.04 2.95 18.89
C THR A 4 -14.76 3.39 17.46
N ASP A 5 -13.66 2.88 16.94
CA ASP A 5 -13.25 3.03 15.55
C ASP A 5 -14.30 2.38 14.64
N GLU A 6 -15.33 3.15 14.28
CA GLU A 6 -16.41 2.76 13.36
C GLU A 6 -15.90 2.67 11.91
N ARG A 7 -14.88 1.84 11.68
CA ARG A 7 -14.50 1.48 10.30
C ARG A 7 -15.62 0.60 9.73
N PRO A 8 -16.15 0.94 8.54
CA PRO A 8 -17.15 0.10 7.89
C PRO A 8 -16.59 -1.32 7.71
N LEU A 9 -17.45 -2.32 7.94
CA LEU A 9 -17.10 -3.72 7.75
C LEU A 9 -16.60 -3.92 6.31
N ARG A 10 -15.33 -4.28 6.16
CA ARG A 10 -14.76 -4.54 4.83
C ARG A 10 -15.38 -5.80 4.25
N LYS A 11 -16.02 -5.66 3.09
CA LYS A 11 -16.63 -6.77 2.35
C LYS A 11 -15.61 -7.79 1.84
N TYR A 12 -14.37 -7.34 1.56
CA TYR A 12 -13.30 -8.14 0.98
C TYR A 12 -11.99 -7.98 1.79
N PRO A 13 -11.09 -8.98 1.77
CA PRO A 13 -9.88 -8.97 2.59
C PRO A 13 -8.87 -7.90 2.13
N ILE A 14 -7.98 -7.51 3.06
CA ILE A 14 -6.74 -6.80 2.75
C ILE A 14 -5.61 -7.83 2.72
N ILE A 15 -4.88 -7.88 1.62
CA ILE A 15 -3.74 -8.77 1.45
C ILE A 15 -2.48 -7.92 1.38
N VAL A 16 -1.52 -8.19 2.26
CA VAL A 16 -0.22 -7.53 2.27
C VAL A 16 0.82 -8.50 1.74
N ILE A 17 1.44 -8.16 0.60
CA ILE A 17 2.53 -8.94 0.00
C ILE A 17 3.83 -8.21 0.29
N THR A 18 4.68 -8.83 1.10
CA THR A 18 5.98 -8.30 1.52
C THR A 18 7.10 -9.28 1.18
N GLY A 19 8.35 -8.84 1.30
CA GLY A 19 9.54 -9.57 0.89
C GLY A 19 10.63 -8.64 0.39
N THR A 20 11.86 -9.13 0.34
CA THR A 20 13.02 -8.35 -0.11
C THR A 20 12.84 -7.83 -1.55
N PRO A 21 13.48 -6.71 -1.93
CA PRO A 21 13.47 -6.22 -3.30
C PRO A 21 13.83 -7.32 -4.31
N GLY A 22 13.15 -7.36 -5.45
CA GLY A 22 13.40 -8.36 -6.51
C GLY A 22 12.71 -9.73 -6.37
N THR A 23 12.06 -10.04 -5.24
CA THR A 23 11.39 -11.35 -5.02
C THR A 23 10.09 -11.58 -5.79
N GLY A 24 9.68 -10.65 -6.67
CA GLY A 24 8.48 -10.82 -7.50
C GLY A 24 7.16 -10.37 -6.87
N LYS A 25 7.18 -9.55 -5.82
CA LYS A 25 5.97 -9.04 -5.12
C LYS A 25 4.93 -8.43 -6.05
N SER A 26 5.33 -7.48 -6.91
CA SER A 26 4.41 -6.77 -7.80
C SER A 26 3.76 -7.73 -8.80
N THR A 27 4.55 -8.61 -9.41
CA THR A 27 4.06 -9.65 -10.31
C THR A 27 3.08 -10.60 -9.60
N HIS A 28 3.39 -11.02 -8.38
CA HIS A 28 2.49 -11.88 -7.61
C HIS A 28 1.19 -11.17 -7.24
N ALA A 29 1.25 -9.89 -6.85
CA ALA A 29 0.07 -9.09 -6.51
C ALA A 29 -0.86 -8.87 -7.72
N GLU A 30 -0.30 -8.64 -8.90
CA GLU A 30 -1.06 -8.54 -10.16
C GLU A 30 -1.77 -9.86 -10.51
N LEU A 31 -1.09 -10.99 -10.34
CA LEU A 31 -1.68 -12.32 -10.54
C LEU A 31 -2.82 -12.58 -9.56
N VAL A 32 -2.62 -12.27 -8.26
CA VAL A 32 -3.66 -12.41 -7.24
C VAL A 32 -4.87 -11.53 -7.57
N ALA A 33 -4.65 -10.29 -7.99
CA ALA A 33 -5.76 -9.38 -8.33
C ALA A 33 -6.52 -9.83 -9.59
N SER A 34 -5.82 -10.33 -10.61
CA SER A 34 -6.42 -10.76 -11.88
C SER A 34 -7.09 -12.13 -11.84
N GLN A 35 -6.63 -13.04 -10.98
CA GLN A 35 -7.15 -14.41 -10.87
C GLN A 35 -8.15 -14.61 -9.73
N SER A 36 -8.32 -13.62 -8.86
CA SER A 36 -9.28 -13.67 -7.75
C SER A 36 -10.73 -13.70 -8.24
N SER A 37 -11.56 -14.53 -7.61
CA SER A 37 -13.02 -14.56 -7.83
C SER A 37 -13.76 -13.37 -7.21
N VAL A 38 -13.09 -12.61 -6.33
CA VAL A 38 -13.60 -11.37 -5.74
C VAL A 38 -12.83 -10.16 -6.29
N PRO A 39 -13.47 -8.99 -6.41
CA PRO A 39 -12.82 -7.80 -6.95
C PRO A 39 -11.73 -7.31 -5.98
N LEU A 40 -10.48 -7.53 -6.35
CA LEU A 40 -9.31 -7.02 -5.63
C LEU A 40 -8.69 -5.88 -6.41
N ARG A 41 -8.24 -4.84 -5.69
CA ARG A 41 -7.46 -3.74 -6.24
C ARG A 41 -5.99 -3.93 -5.85
N HIS A 42 -5.13 -4.17 -6.85
CA HIS A 42 -3.69 -4.10 -6.63
C HIS A 42 -3.28 -2.66 -6.37
N VAL A 43 -2.50 -2.44 -5.31
CA VAL A 43 -1.92 -1.15 -4.95
C VAL A 43 -0.43 -1.36 -4.73
N ASN A 44 0.39 -0.79 -5.61
CA ASN A 44 1.82 -0.67 -5.35
C ASN A 44 2.05 0.52 -4.41
N VAL A 45 2.55 0.22 -3.20
CA VAL A 45 2.76 1.25 -2.17
C VAL A 45 3.82 2.27 -2.58
N GLY A 46 4.87 1.84 -3.28
CA GLY A 46 5.94 2.74 -3.73
C GLY A 46 5.44 3.76 -4.74
N ASP A 47 4.68 3.30 -5.73
CA ASP A 47 4.06 4.17 -6.74
C ASP A 47 3.04 5.11 -6.09
N LEU A 48 2.21 4.58 -5.17
CA LEU A 48 1.24 5.39 -4.44
C LEU A 48 1.90 6.53 -3.65
N VAL A 49 2.97 6.22 -2.91
CA VAL A 49 3.72 7.22 -2.12
C VAL A 49 4.27 8.32 -3.03
N LYS A 50 4.87 7.92 -4.16
CA LYS A 50 5.41 8.86 -5.15
C LYS A 50 4.32 9.72 -5.80
N GLU A 51 3.28 9.10 -6.33
CA GLU A 51 2.21 9.78 -7.08
C GLU A 51 1.40 10.75 -6.21
N LYS A 52 1.22 10.41 -4.93
CA LYS A 52 0.44 11.21 -3.98
C LYS A 52 1.28 12.14 -3.11
N GLY A 53 2.60 12.17 -3.32
CA GLY A 53 3.51 13.02 -2.52
C GLY A 53 3.50 12.67 -1.03
N LEU A 54 3.31 11.40 -0.68
CA LEU A 54 3.25 10.90 0.71
C LEU A 54 4.66 10.63 1.26
N HIS A 55 5.61 11.48 0.92
CA HIS A 55 7.01 11.39 1.30
C HIS A 55 7.55 12.76 1.69
N GLU A 56 8.68 12.78 2.39
CA GLU A 56 9.39 14.01 2.78
C GLU A 56 10.66 14.26 1.95
N GLY A 57 11.10 13.26 1.18
CA GLY A 57 12.28 13.35 0.34
C GLY A 57 12.56 12.05 -0.39
N PHE A 58 13.62 12.07 -1.20
CA PHE A 58 14.17 10.89 -1.86
C PHE A 58 15.55 10.62 -1.27
N ASP A 59 15.79 9.37 -0.89
CA ASP A 59 17.07 8.89 -0.42
C ASP A 59 17.88 8.39 -1.63
N GLU A 60 18.96 9.10 -1.95
CA GLU A 60 19.83 8.78 -3.08
C GLU A 60 20.72 7.55 -2.84
N GLU A 61 21.01 7.19 -1.59
CA GLU A 61 21.81 5.98 -1.29
C GLU A 61 20.96 4.73 -1.52
N TRP A 62 19.74 4.74 -1.00
CA TRP A 62 18.81 3.62 -1.09
C TRP A 62 17.93 3.64 -2.34
N GLN A 63 18.03 4.71 -3.14
CA GLN A 63 17.22 4.96 -4.34
C GLN A 63 15.71 4.79 -4.05
N SER A 64 15.23 5.37 -2.95
CA SER A 64 13.87 5.17 -2.45
C SER A 64 13.27 6.42 -1.80
N TYR A 65 11.94 6.55 -1.82
CA TYR A 65 11.27 7.65 -1.13
C TYR A 65 11.19 7.39 0.38
N ILE A 66 11.50 8.42 1.15
CA ILE A 66 11.34 8.43 2.61
C ILE A 66 9.88 8.73 2.92
N VAL A 67 9.14 7.72 3.37
CA VAL A 67 7.69 7.79 3.58
C VAL A 67 7.37 8.74 4.73
N ASP A 68 6.40 9.62 4.50
CA ASP A 68 5.85 10.50 5.53
C ASP A 68 4.66 9.81 6.21
N GLU A 69 4.88 9.27 7.42
CA GLU A 69 3.88 8.49 8.14
C GLU A 69 2.63 9.29 8.53
N ASP A 70 2.76 10.59 8.79
CA ASP A 70 1.63 11.44 9.15
C ASP A 70 0.73 11.69 7.93
N LYS A 71 1.32 11.97 6.76
CA LYS A 71 0.56 12.05 5.49
C LYS A 71 -0.12 10.72 5.17
N VAL A 72 0.58 9.60 5.33
CA VAL A 72 0.02 8.26 5.06
C VAL A 72 -1.14 7.94 6.02
N ARG A 73 -1.02 8.25 7.31
CA ARG A 73 -2.09 8.00 8.30
C ARG A 73 -3.38 8.77 7.98
N LEU A 74 -3.25 9.99 7.47
CA LEU A 74 -4.37 10.85 7.11
C LEU A 74 -4.93 10.56 5.71
N TYR A 75 -4.18 9.86 4.87
CA TYR A 75 -4.59 9.53 3.52
C TYR A 75 -5.77 8.55 3.48
N ARG A 76 -6.74 8.83 2.61
CA ARG A 76 -7.94 8.00 2.39
C ARG A 76 -7.97 7.57 0.92
N MET A 77 -8.17 6.27 0.72
CA MET A 77 -8.12 5.57 -0.58
C MET A 77 -9.48 5.12 -1.09
#